data_AF-A0A833WGG2-F1
#
_entry.id   AF-A0A833WGG2-F1
#
_cell.length_a   1.000
_cell.length_b   1.000
_cell.length_c   1.000
_cell.angle_alpha   90.00
_cell.angle_beta   90.00
_cell.angle_gamma   90.00
#
_symmetry.space_group_name_H-M   'P 1'
#
loop_
_entity.id
_entity.type
_entity.pdbx_description
1 polymer ?
#
loop_
_entity_poly.entity_id
_entity_poly.type
_entity_poly.pdbx_seq_one_letter_code
_entity_poly.pdbx_strand_id
1 'polypeptide(L)'
;MFVKLAEGGHLSTVKYLYDRGSLFAPVNPAFLSAATYGKTNVVEFLLNSGLITAESLDNAFEAATELVGVVHFDTVIFLYKPRRAFLSATNKAHERTSDKAIITALGKATEGEESNINYDTRYQSEIIKLMSEEEGIPTEMICKAFVTAASNGNLEVVGHLYDDHRISAEAMGESFVGAAGNNHVDMMTSLYDGQRISPMAALQAFKKALVVENPSALEYLVTKLAQE
;
A
#
# COMPACT_ATOMS: atom_id res chain seq x y z
N MET A 1 31.61 -4.98 -1.61
CA MET A 1 31.39 -6.20 -2.41
C MET A 1 30.12 -6.92 -1.99
N PHE A 2 29.96 -7.30 -0.72
CA PHE A 2 28.76 -7.98 -0.20
C PHE A 2 27.44 -7.21 -0.46
N VAL A 3 27.39 -5.90 -0.15
CA VAL A 3 26.21 -5.04 -0.38
C VAL A 3 25.82 -5.00 -1.86
N LYS A 4 26.77 -4.78 -2.78
CA LYS A 4 26.50 -4.76 -4.23
C LYS A 4 25.98 -6.11 -4.77
N LEU A 5 26.41 -7.21 -4.17
CA LEU A 5 25.89 -8.54 -4.54
C LEU A 5 24.44 -8.73 -4.07
N ALA A 6 24.10 -8.16 -2.92
CA ALA A 6 22.74 -8.13 -2.41
C ALA A 6 21.83 -7.24 -3.27
N GLU A 7 22.32 -6.06 -3.66
CA GLU A 7 21.70 -5.13 -4.62
C GLU A 7 21.34 -5.84 -5.94
N GLY A 8 22.31 -6.58 -6.50
CA GLY A 8 22.16 -7.32 -7.76
C GLY A 8 21.33 -8.63 -7.64
N GLY A 9 20.92 -9.02 -6.44
CA GLY A 9 20.15 -10.26 -6.22
C GLY A 9 20.97 -11.55 -6.36
N HIS A 10 22.29 -11.48 -6.24
CA HIS A 10 23.20 -12.62 -6.42
C HIS A 10 23.22 -13.56 -5.19
N LEU A 11 22.08 -14.15 -4.87
CA LEU A 11 21.85 -14.95 -3.66
C LEU A 11 22.94 -16.01 -3.40
N SER A 12 23.31 -16.79 -4.41
CA SER A 12 24.31 -17.85 -4.25
C SER A 12 25.67 -17.32 -3.80
N THR A 13 26.07 -16.16 -4.32
CA THR A 13 27.34 -15.50 -3.95
C THR A 13 27.23 -14.84 -2.58
N VAL A 14 26.08 -14.24 -2.26
CA VAL A 14 25.78 -13.69 -0.92
C VAL A 14 25.87 -14.79 0.14
N LYS A 15 25.23 -15.95 -0.08
CA LYS A 15 25.31 -17.14 0.78
C LYS A 15 26.75 -17.61 0.96
N TYR A 16 27.47 -17.81 -0.16
CA TYR A 16 28.86 -18.27 -0.13
C TYR A 16 29.77 -17.35 0.69
N LEU A 17 29.65 -16.03 0.54
CA LEU A 17 30.45 -15.05 1.28
C LEU A 17 30.03 -14.95 2.75
N TYR A 18 28.75 -15.09 3.04
CA TYR A 18 28.22 -15.13 4.41
C TYR A 18 28.79 -16.33 5.18
N ASP A 19 28.77 -17.53 4.57
CA ASP A 19 29.23 -18.77 5.19
C ASP A 19 30.76 -18.85 5.34
N ARG A 20 31.52 -18.21 4.44
CA ARG A 20 32.99 -18.34 4.38
C ARG A 20 33.79 -17.32 5.16
N GLY A 21 33.23 -16.16 5.56
CA GLY A 21 34.13 -15.12 6.05
C GLY A 21 33.54 -13.84 6.60
N SER A 22 32.49 -13.85 7.41
CA SER A 22 32.07 -12.57 7.99
C SER A 22 31.28 -12.62 9.30
N LEU A 23 32.02 -12.66 10.40
CA LEU A 23 31.59 -11.96 11.62
C LEU A 23 31.42 -10.43 11.40
N PHE A 24 31.89 -9.89 10.26
CA PHE A 24 31.87 -8.47 9.92
C PHE A 24 31.13 -8.13 8.61
N ALA A 25 30.28 -9.02 8.09
CA ALA A 25 29.54 -8.69 6.88
C ALA A 25 28.63 -7.49 7.20
N PRO A 26 28.53 -6.51 6.32
CA PRO A 26 27.57 -5.42 6.47
C PRO A 26 26.16 -5.95 6.16
N VAL A 27 25.64 -6.83 7.02
CA VAL A 27 24.36 -7.55 6.83
C VAL A 27 23.19 -6.58 6.79
N ASN A 28 23.12 -5.62 7.72
CA ASN A 28 22.07 -4.59 7.74
C ASN A 28 22.10 -3.68 6.49
N PRO A 29 23.26 -3.13 6.05
CA PRO A 29 23.34 -2.42 4.77
C PRO A 29 23.01 -3.26 3.54
N ALA A 30 23.41 -4.53 3.51
CA ALA A 30 23.09 -5.45 2.40
C ALA A 30 21.60 -5.80 2.37
N PHE A 31 20.97 -5.92 3.53
CA PHE A 31 19.54 -6.15 3.68
C PHE A 31 18.73 -4.94 3.19
N LEU A 32 19.11 -3.73 3.63
CA LEU A 32 18.53 -2.49 3.12
C LEU A 32 18.65 -2.40 1.60
N SER A 33 19.85 -2.62 1.06
CA SER A 33 20.11 -2.58 -0.38
C SER A 33 19.31 -3.65 -1.15
N ALA A 34 19.23 -4.89 -0.65
CA ALA A 34 18.39 -5.91 -1.28
C ALA A 34 16.92 -5.50 -1.31
N ALA A 35 16.41 -4.90 -0.24
CA ALA A 35 15.02 -4.44 -0.18
C ALA A 35 14.76 -3.24 -1.10
N THR A 36 15.70 -2.29 -1.19
CA THR A 36 15.63 -1.14 -2.10
C THR A 36 15.49 -1.56 -3.56
N TYR A 37 16.07 -2.70 -3.96
CA TYR A 37 16.07 -3.19 -5.35
C TYR A 37 15.17 -4.43 -5.55
N GLY A 38 14.29 -4.71 -4.59
CA GLY A 38 13.26 -5.75 -4.69
C GLY A 38 13.80 -7.18 -4.76
N LYS A 39 14.96 -7.45 -4.14
CA LYS A 39 15.60 -8.77 -4.16
C LYS A 39 15.07 -9.62 -3.01
N THR A 40 13.79 -9.99 -3.06
CA THR A 40 13.07 -10.70 -1.99
C THR A 40 13.80 -11.96 -1.50
N ASN A 41 14.40 -12.74 -2.42
CA ASN A 41 15.17 -13.94 -2.08
C ASN A 41 16.45 -13.67 -1.26
N VAL A 42 17.09 -12.50 -1.45
CA VAL A 42 18.23 -12.06 -0.65
C VAL A 42 17.76 -11.48 0.68
N VAL A 43 16.68 -10.70 0.67
CA VAL A 43 16.02 -10.15 1.87
C VAL A 43 15.65 -11.30 2.83
N GLU A 44 15.01 -12.35 2.32
CA GLU A 44 14.63 -13.54 3.10
C GLU A 44 15.85 -14.22 3.73
N PHE A 45 16.90 -14.46 2.95
CA PHE A 45 18.12 -15.08 3.46
C PHE A 45 18.77 -14.25 4.56
N LEU A 46 18.93 -12.94 4.33
CA LEU A 46 19.57 -12.04 5.29
C LEU A 46 18.70 -11.84 6.55
N LEU A 47 17.38 -11.87 6.44
CA LEU A 47 16.48 -11.83 7.59
C LEU A 47 16.66 -13.06 8.49
N ASN A 48 16.74 -14.25 7.88
CA ASN A 48 16.94 -15.52 8.59
C ASN A 48 18.33 -15.66 9.24
N SER A 49 19.24 -14.70 9.01
CA SER A 49 20.55 -14.66 9.69
C SER A 49 20.45 -14.34 11.19
N GLY A 50 19.35 -13.73 11.64
CA GLY A 50 19.19 -13.25 13.01
C GLY A 50 20.01 -12.00 13.35
N LEU A 51 20.71 -11.40 12.38
CA LEU A 51 21.58 -10.23 12.57
C LEU A 51 20.90 -8.89 12.20
N ILE A 52 19.63 -8.94 11.78
CA ILE A 52 18.86 -7.77 11.36
C ILE A 52 18.33 -7.01 12.57
N THR A 53 18.61 -5.70 12.62
CA THR A 53 18.08 -4.82 13.65
C THR A 53 16.66 -4.35 13.31
N ALA A 54 15.90 -3.95 14.33
CA ALA A 54 14.57 -3.33 14.17
C ALA A 54 14.59 -2.17 13.16
N GLU A 55 15.57 -1.28 13.34
CA GLU A 55 15.77 -0.10 12.51
C GLU A 55 16.05 -0.48 11.05
N SER A 56 16.86 -1.52 10.82
CA SER A 56 17.15 -1.97 9.46
C SER A 56 15.95 -2.66 8.81
N LEU A 57 15.11 -3.31 9.62
CA LEU A 57 13.83 -3.87 9.18
C LEU A 57 12.85 -2.78 8.76
N ASP A 58 12.71 -1.72 9.57
CA ASP A 58 11.88 -0.55 9.24
C ASP A 58 12.42 0.18 7.99
N ASN A 59 13.72 0.45 7.92
CA ASN A 59 14.34 1.13 6.78
C ASN A 59 14.21 0.31 5.49
N ALA A 60 14.39 -1.01 5.55
CA ALA A 60 14.23 -1.89 4.38
C ALA A 60 12.77 -1.93 3.91
N PHE A 61 11.84 -1.94 4.85
CA PHE A 61 10.42 -1.87 4.57
C PHE A 61 10.06 -0.55 3.86
N GLU A 62 10.51 0.60 4.40
CA GLU A 62 10.31 1.92 3.77
C GLU A 62 10.98 1.99 2.38
N ALA A 63 12.22 1.51 2.26
CA ALA A 63 12.95 1.52 1.00
C ALA A 63 12.27 0.69 -0.10
N ALA A 64 11.62 -0.43 0.24
CA ALA A 64 10.85 -1.24 -0.70
C ALA A 64 9.58 -0.52 -1.23
N THR A 65 9.18 0.59 -0.58
CA THR A 65 8.01 1.40 -0.94
C THR A 65 8.35 2.72 -1.65
N GLU A 66 9.54 3.28 -1.41
CA GLU A 66 9.83 4.67 -1.80
C GLU A 66 10.78 4.84 -2.99
N LEU A 67 11.82 4.01 -3.15
CA LEU A 67 12.92 4.35 -4.06
C LEU A 67 12.84 3.67 -5.43
N VAL A 68 13.05 4.46 -6.48
CA VAL A 68 13.10 4.08 -7.91
C VAL A 68 11.75 3.90 -8.61
N GLY A 69 10.74 4.68 -8.23
CA GLY A 69 9.51 4.82 -9.04
C GLY A 69 8.74 3.52 -9.27
N VAL A 70 9.05 2.46 -8.53
CA VAL A 70 8.43 1.14 -8.57
C VAL A 70 8.37 0.64 -7.14
N VAL A 71 7.20 0.20 -6.70
CA VAL A 71 7.04 -0.47 -5.40
C VAL A 71 7.39 -1.94 -5.56
N HIS A 72 8.25 -2.46 -4.69
CA HIS A 72 8.63 -3.87 -4.71
C HIS A 72 7.68 -4.70 -3.83
N PHE A 73 6.47 -4.93 -4.32
CA PHE A 73 5.38 -5.54 -3.56
C PHE A 73 5.73 -6.89 -2.93
N ASP A 74 6.40 -7.79 -3.63
CA ASP A 74 6.87 -9.07 -3.06
C ASP A 74 7.73 -8.88 -1.81
N THR A 75 8.56 -7.84 -1.81
CA THR A 75 9.43 -7.50 -0.68
C THR A 75 8.64 -6.85 0.44
N VAL A 76 7.74 -5.92 0.12
CA VAL A 76 6.85 -5.27 1.11
C VAL A 76 5.99 -6.30 1.84
N ILE A 77 5.38 -7.23 1.09
CA ILE A 77 4.58 -8.35 1.58
C ILE A 77 5.43 -9.25 2.49
N PHE A 78 6.59 -9.67 1.99
CA PHE A 78 7.49 -10.55 2.74
C PHE A 78 7.91 -9.92 4.07
N LEU A 79 8.30 -8.63 4.06
CA LEU A 79 8.77 -7.92 5.24
C LEU A 79 7.67 -7.58 6.23
N TYR A 80 6.40 -7.59 5.83
CA TYR A 80 5.28 -7.26 6.71
C TYR A 80 5.17 -8.22 7.92
N LYS A 81 5.21 -9.54 7.69
CA LYS A 81 5.04 -10.54 8.76
C LYS A 81 6.17 -10.52 9.80
N PRO A 82 7.47 -10.57 9.40
CA PRO A 82 8.58 -10.51 10.34
C PRO A 82 8.62 -9.20 11.12
N ARG A 83 8.28 -8.08 10.46
CA ARG A 83 8.20 -6.77 11.09
C ARG A 83 7.09 -6.72 12.14
N ARG A 84 5.91 -7.25 11.85
CA ARG A 84 4.82 -7.35 12.84
C ARG A 84 5.21 -8.21 14.04
N ALA A 85 5.85 -9.36 13.82
CA ALA A 85 6.33 -10.22 14.91
C ALA A 85 7.39 -9.51 15.77
N PHE A 86 8.32 -8.78 15.14
CA PHE A 86 9.35 -8.00 15.83
C PHE A 86 8.73 -6.86 16.65
N LEU A 87 7.76 -6.12 16.08
CA LEU A 87 7.06 -5.03 16.76
C LEU A 87 6.22 -5.53 17.94
N SER A 88 5.51 -6.65 17.77
CA SER A 88 4.72 -7.28 18.84
C SER A 88 5.58 -7.72 20.03
N ALA A 89 6.86 -8.04 19.82
CA ALA A 89 7.79 -8.39 20.89
C ALA A 89 8.30 -7.17 21.69
N THR A 90 8.14 -5.94 21.17
CA THR A 90 8.74 -4.73 21.77
C THR A 90 7.77 -3.86 22.60
N ASN A 91 6.47 -4.18 22.64
CA ASN A 91 5.44 -3.40 23.35
C ASN A 91 5.46 -1.88 23.05
N LYS A 92 6.09 -1.45 21.96
CA LYS A 92 6.05 -0.05 21.52
C LYS A 92 4.76 0.16 20.76
N ALA A 93 3.82 0.82 21.41
CA ALA A 93 2.59 1.29 20.79
C ALA A 93 2.93 2.20 19.61
N HIS A 94 2.38 1.85 18.44
CA HIS A 94 2.09 2.69 17.28
C HIS A 94 2.83 4.03 17.21
N GLU A 95 3.76 4.20 16.28
CA GLU A 95 4.10 5.55 15.84
C GLU A 95 4.50 5.60 14.35
N ARG A 96 3.49 5.95 13.54
CA ARG A 96 3.49 6.97 12.46
C ARG A 96 4.36 6.79 11.21
N THR A 97 5.53 6.16 11.25
CA THR A 97 6.38 5.97 10.05
C THR A 97 5.89 4.79 9.20
N SER A 98 5.33 3.77 9.86
CA SER A 98 4.80 2.54 9.27
C SER A 98 3.63 2.75 8.31
N ASP A 99 2.70 3.63 8.69
CA ASP A 99 1.47 3.80 7.93
C ASP A 99 1.79 4.51 6.62
N LYS A 100 2.67 5.53 6.66
CA LYS A 100 3.02 6.31 5.48
C LYS A 100 3.63 5.48 4.36
N ALA A 101 4.58 4.57 4.66
CA ALA A 101 5.19 3.70 3.65
C ALA A 101 4.17 2.77 2.99
N ILE A 102 3.26 2.19 3.77
CA ILE A 102 2.21 1.30 3.26
C ILE A 102 1.16 2.08 2.48
N ILE A 103 0.75 3.24 2.99
CA ILE A 103 -0.14 4.17 2.29
C ILE A 103 0.48 4.59 0.96
N THR A 104 1.76 4.92 0.92
CA THR A 104 2.49 5.28 -0.31
C THR A 104 2.55 4.08 -1.26
N ALA A 105 2.83 2.88 -0.76
CA ALA A 105 2.83 1.66 -1.57
C ALA A 105 1.45 1.37 -2.17
N LEU A 106 0.39 1.54 -1.39
CA LEU A 106 -1.01 1.37 -1.81
C LEU A 106 -1.46 2.48 -2.75
N GLY A 107 -1.06 3.73 -2.52
CA GLY A 107 -1.27 4.85 -3.42
C GLY A 107 -0.67 4.57 -4.79
N LYS A 108 0.62 4.20 -4.83
CA LYS A 108 1.30 3.79 -6.06
C LYS A 108 0.71 2.53 -6.71
N ALA A 109 0.20 1.58 -5.92
CA ALA A 109 -0.49 0.40 -6.45
C ALA A 109 -1.84 0.74 -7.09
N THR A 110 -2.47 1.85 -6.67
CA THR A 110 -3.80 2.26 -7.11
C THR A 110 -3.79 3.38 -8.14
N GLU A 111 -2.65 4.06 -8.33
CA GLU A 111 -2.38 4.97 -9.45
C GLU A 111 -2.44 4.19 -10.78
N GLY A 112 -3.57 4.28 -11.48
CA GLY A 112 -3.75 3.68 -12.81
C GLY A 112 -2.99 4.44 -13.92
N GLU A 113 -2.39 3.66 -14.83
CA GLU A 113 -1.94 3.90 -16.22
C GLU A 113 -1.18 5.19 -16.65
N GLU A 114 -1.12 6.28 -15.89
CA GLU A 114 -0.46 7.52 -16.36
C GLU A 114 1.07 7.54 -16.17
N SER A 115 1.64 6.55 -15.47
CA SER A 115 3.09 6.36 -15.45
C SER A 115 3.46 5.22 -16.42
N ASN A 116 4.41 5.51 -17.31
CA ASN A 116 4.83 4.73 -18.47
C ASN A 116 5.57 3.41 -18.11
N ILE A 117 5.14 2.72 -17.06
CA ILE A 117 5.72 1.50 -16.51
C ILE A 117 4.55 0.54 -16.27
N ASN A 118 4.49 -0.52 -17.08
CA ASN A 118 3.52 -1.60 -17.00
C ASN A 118 3.62 -2.30 -15.63
N TYR A 119 2.87 -1.82 -14.63
CA TYR A 119 2.67 -2.55 -13.38
C TYR A 119 1.85 -3.80 -13.70
N ASP A 120 2.43 -4.98 -13.47
CA ASP A 120 1.77 -6.26 -13.71
C ASP A 120 0.51 -6.35 -12.83
N THR A 121 -0.66 -6.50 -13.45
CA THR A 121 -1.97 -6.66 -12.80
C THR A 121 -1.98 -7.79 -11.77
N ARG A 122 -1.04 -8.75 -11.88
CA ARG A 122 -0.80 -9.80 -10.87
C ARG A 122 -0.41 -9.26 -9.51
N TYR A 123 0.37 -8.17 -9.43
CA TYR A 123 0.78 -7.60 -8.14
C TYR A 123 -0.38 -6.87 -7.45
N GLN A 124 -1.24 -6.19 -8.21
CA GLN A 124 -2.48 -5.61 -7.65
C GLN A 124 -3.37 -6.72 -7.06
N SER A 125 -3.55 -7.82 -7.78
CA SER A 125 -4.31 -8.98 -7.31
C SER A 125 -3.70 -9.62 -6.04
N GLU A 126 -2.37 -9.73 -5.95
CA GLU A 126 -1.67 -10.29 -4.78
C GLU A 126 -1.71 -9.37 -3.56
N ILE A 127 -1.63 -8.04 -3.74
CA ILE A 127 -1.81 -7.06 -2.65
C ILE A 127 -3.25 -7.12 -2.14
N ILE A 128 -4.24 -7.08 -3.03
CA ILE A 128 -5.66 -7.17 -2.67
C ILE A 128 -5.92 -8.45 -1.89
N LYS A 129 -5.40 -9.59 -2.37
CA LYS A 129 -5.54 -10.89 -1.69
C LYS A 129 -4.89 -10.88 -0.31
N LEU A 130 -3.70 -10.28 -0.19
CA LEU A 130 -3.04 -10.13 1.10
C LEU A 130 -3.87 -9.26 2.07
N MET A 131 -4.48 -8.19 1.55
CA MET A 131 -5.31 -7.26 2.33
C MET A 131 -6.61 -7.89 2.83
N SER A 132 -7.27 -8.69 1.99
CA SER A 132 -8.56 -9.32 2.29
C SER A 132 -8.43 -10.62 3.10
N GLU A 133 -7.38 -11.43 2.89
CA GLU A 133 -7.27 -12.78 3.48
C GLU A 133 -6.44 -12.84 4.78
N GLU A 134 -5.57 -11.86 5.07
CA GLU A 134 -4.77 -11.86 6.30
C GLU A 134 -5.45 -11.09 7.44
N GLU A 135 -5.90 -11.82 8.47
CA GLU A 135 -6.45 -11.28 9.74
C GLU A 135 -5.48 -10.36 10.52
N GLY A 136 -4.27 -10.16 10.00
CA GLY A 136 -3.23 -9.37 10.63
C GLY A 136 -3.20 -7.87 10.29
N ILE A 137 -3.97 -7.46 9.29
CA ILE A 137 -3.88 -6.10 8.74
C ILE A 137 -4.81 -5.16 9.52
N PRO A 138 -4.28 -4.04 10.08
CA PRO A 138 -5.09 -3.07 10.81
C PRO A 138 -6.24 -2.51 9.95
N THR A 139 -7.42 -2.38 10.55
CA THR A 139 -8.61 -1.79 9.91
C THR A 139 -8.34 -0.43 9.25
N GLU A 140 -7.58 0.44 9.92
CA GLU A 140 -7.21 1.76 9.39
C GLU A 140 -6.50 1.68 8.02
N MET A 141 -5.66 0.65 7.85
CA MET A 141 -4.90 0.44 6.62
C MET A 141 -5.79 0.07 5.44
N ILE A 142 -6.81 -0.75 5.70
CA ILE A 142 -7.76 -1.20 4.69
C ILE A 142 -8.70 -0.08 4.31
N CYS A 143 -9.21 0.66 5.30
CA CYS A 143 -9.98 1.88 5.06
C CYS A 143 -9.21 2.87 4.18
N LYS A 144 -7.92 3.08 4.45
CA LYS A 144 -7.11 4.04 3.69
C LYS A 144 -6.77 3.58 2.28
N ALA A 145 -6.50 2.29 2.10
CA ALA A 145 -6.33 1.70 0.77
C ALA A 145 -7.59 1.90 -0.07
N PHE A 146 -8.75 1.63 0.53
CA PHE A 146 -10.05 1.81 -0.09
C PHE A 146 -10.30 3.26 -0.51
N VAL A 147 -10.07 4.23 0.39
CA VAL A 147 -10.20 5.67 0.10
C VAL A 147 -9.26 6.11 -1.03
N THR A 148 -8.03 5.60 -1.02
CA THR A 148 -7.03 5.97 -2.03
C THR A 148 -7.36 5.37 -3.39
N ALA A 149 -7.76 4.09 -3.43
CA ALA A 149 -8.22 3.42 -4.64
C ALA A 149 -9.42 4.15 -5.27
N ALA A 150 -10.39 4.54 -4.44
CA ALA A 150 -11.55 5.31 -4.89
C ALA A 150 -11.16 6.69 -5.43
N SER A 151 -10.26 7.39 -4.74
CA SER A 151 -9.75 8.69 -5.19
C SER A 151 -9.01 8.58 -6.53
N ASN A 152 -8.39 7.44 -6.82
CA ASN A 152 -7.68 7.19 -8.08
C ASN A 152 -8.56 6.51 -9.15
N GLY A 153 -9.85 6.27 -8.87
CA GLY A 153 -10.77 5.63 -9.82
C GLY A 153 -10.50 4.13 -10.03
N ASN A 154 -9.72 3.47 -9.17
CA ASN A 154 -9.37 2.05 -9.29
C ASN A 154 -10.54 1.15 -8.84
N LEU A 155 -11.44 0.84 -9.79
CA LEU A 155 -12.63 0.01 -9.57
C LEU A 155 -12.32 -1.42 -9.15
N GLU A 156 -11.17 -1.99 -9.55
CA GLU A 156 -10.80 -3.36 -9.21
C GLU A 156 -10.53 -3.49 -7.71
N VAL A 157 -9.65 -2.65 -7.17
CA VAL A 157 -9.33 -2.64 -5.73
C VAL A 157 -10.57 -2.30 -4.89
N VAL A 158 -11.33 -1.28 -5.31
CA VAL A 158 -12.57 -0.90 -4.60
C VAL A 158 -13.58 -2.04 -4.62
N GLY A 159 -13.79 -2.70 -5.77
CA GLY A 159 -14.71 -3.84 -5.88
C GLY A 159 -14.34 -5.00 -4.96
N HIS A 160 -13.04 -5.31 -4.83
CA HIS A 160 -12.58 -6.37 -3.94
C HIS A 160 -12.69 -6.03 -2.45
N LEU A 161 -12.51 -4.77 -2.07
CA LEU A 161 -12.58 -4.33 -0.68
C LEU A 161 -13.97 -3.86 -0.25
N TYR A 162 -14.92 -3.70 -1.18
CA TYR A 162 -16.24 -3.09 -0.94
C TYR A 162 -17.02 -3.75 0.20
N ASP A 163 -16.98 -5.09 0.26
CA ASP A 163 -17.67 -5.90 1.25
C ASP A 163 -16.80 -6.28 2.46
N ASP A 164 -15.57 -5.76 2.55
CA ASP A 164 -14.71 -6.01 3.72
C ASP A 164 -15.35 -5.35 4.96
N HIS A 165 -15.67 -6.18 5.95
CA HIS A 165 -16.30 -5.78 7.21
C HIS A 165 -15.52 -4.71 7.99
N ARG A 166 -14.24 -4.52 7.68
CA ARG A 166 -13.38 -3.49 8.30
C ARG A 166 -13.62 -2.11 7.68
N ILE A 167 -14.24 -1.99 6.51
CA ILE A 167 -14.54 -0.69 5.89
C ILE A 167 -15.59 0.05 6.71
N SER A 168 -15.18 1.16 7.31
CA SER A 168 -16.07 2.02 8.09
C SER A 168 -16.94 2.90 7.18
N ALA A 169 -18.07 3.38 7.71
CA ALA A 169 -18.91 4.35 7.02
C ALA A 169 -18.16 5.67 6.72
N GLU A 170 -17.20 6.04 7.57
CA GLU A 170 -16.31 7.19 7.35
C GLU A 170 -15.43 6.96 6.13
N ALA A 171 -14.74 5.81 6.04
CA ALA A 171 -13.92 5.46 4.90
C ALA A 171 -14.74 5.39 3.60
N MET A 172 -15.96 4.86 3.66
CA MET A 172 -16.88 4.85 2.53
C MET A 172 -17.25 6.28 2.07
N GLY A 173 -17.56 7.16 3.02
CA GLY A 173 -17.85 8.57 2.74
C GLY A 173 -16.64 9.31 2.16
N GLU A 174 -15.47 9.14 2.74
CA GLU A 174 -14.21 9.72 2.24
C GLU A 174 -13.88 9.25 0.82
N SER A 175 -14.08 7.97 0.54
CA SER A 175 -13.90 7.38 -0.80
C SER A 175 -14.77 8.06 -1.83
N PHE A 176 -16.05 8.28 -1.50
CA PHE A 176 -17.00 8.96 -2.37
C PHE A 176 -16.63 10.44 -2.60
N VAL A 177 -16.17 11.13 -1.54
CA VAL A 177 -15.67 12.52 -1.64
C VAL A 177 -14.42 12.60 -2.51
N GLY A 178 -13.49 11.65 -2.37
CA GLY A 178 -12.27 11.56 -3.16
C GLY A 178 -12.56 11.34 -4.65
N ALA A 179 -13.42 10.37 -4.97
CA ALA A 179 -13.87 10.10 -6.33
C ALA A 179 -14.52 11.34 -6.98
N ALA A 180 -15.36 12.08 -6.24
CA ALA A 180 -15.96 13.33 -6.72
C ALA A 180 -14.92 14.43 -6.93
N GLY A 181 -13.96 14.55 -6.02
CA GLY A 181 -12.86 15.51 -6.09
C GLY A 181 -11.89 15.26 -7.24
N ASN A 182 -11.83 14.05 -7.79
CA ASN A 182 -10.99 13.66 -8.93
C ASN A 182 -11.81 13.31 -10.18
N ASN A 183 -13.11 13.64 -10.20
CA ASN A 183 -14.02 13.46 -11.34
C ASN A 183 -14.22 12.00 -11.82
N HIS A 184 -14.05 11.00 -10.95
CA HIS A 184 -14.25 9.59 -11.27
C HIS A 184 -15.73 9.19 -11.11
N VAL A 185 -16.58 9.54 -12.08
CA VAL A 185 -18.04 9.32 -12.03
C VAL A 185 -18.41 7.83 -11.96
N ASP A 186 -17.68 6.94 -12.64
CA ASP A 186 -17.94 5.49 -12.59
C ASP A 186 -17.65 4.91 -11.19
N MET A 187 -16.63 5.44 -10.53
CA MET A 187 -16.32 5.13 -9.13
C MET A 187 -17.41 5.65 -8.20
N MET A 188 -17.85 6.90 -8.37
CA MET A 188 -18.96 7.45 -7.59
C MET A 188 -20.22 6.60 -7.75
N THR A 189 -20.52 6.16 -8.97
CA THR A 189 -21.66 5.27 -9.26
C THR A 189 -21.53 3.94 -8.54
N SER A 190 -20.33 3.36 -8.52
CA SER A 190 -20.05 2.08 -7.85
C SER A 190 -20.11 2.18 -6.33
N LEU A 191 -19.71 3.32 -5.76
CA LEU A 191 -19.75 3.58 -4.32
C LEU A 191 -21.13 4.00 -3.81
N TYR A 192 -21.97 4.57 -4.66
CA TYR A 192 -23.26 5.12 -4.27
C TYR A 192 -24.30 4.03 -4.00
N ASP A 193 -24.31 3.56 -2.75
CA ASP A 193 -25.41 2.79 -2.17
C ASP A 193 -26.08 3.67 -1.09
N GLY A 194 -27.40 3.86 -1.20
CA GLY A 194 -28.19 4.75 -0.33
C GLY A 194 -28.18 4.36 1.14
N GLN A 195 -27.67 3.16 1.49
CA GLN A 195 -27.43 2.76 2.88
C GLN A 195 -26.01 3.04 3.39
N ARG A 196 -25.04 3.25 2.50
CA ARG A 196 -23.62 3.37 2.86
C ARG A 196 -23.03 4.77 2.69
N ILE A 197 -23.62 5.60 1.82
CA ILE A 197 -23.25 7.01 1.69
C ILE A 197 -24.21 7.87 2.52
N SER A 198 -23.67 8.55 3.53
CA SER A 198 -24.46 9.49 4.32
C SER A 198 -24.75 10.78 3.55
N PRO A 199 -25.86 11.48 3.84
CA PRO A 199 -26.13 12.81 3.26
C PRO A 199 -24.99 13.81 3.50
N MET A 200 -24.30 13.69 4.64
CA MET A 200 -23.12 14.52 4.94
C MET A 200 -21.97 14.24 3.96
N ALA A 201 -21.68 12.96 3.68
CA ALA A 201 -20.65 12.59 2.71
C ALA A 201 -21.00 13.07 1.30
N ALA A 202 -22.27 12.94 0.88
CA ALA A 202 -22.73 13.45 -0.41
C ALA A 202 -22.58 14.98 -0.52
N LEU A 203 -22.90 15.72 0.55
CA LEU A 203 -22.69 17.17 0.59
C LEU A 203 -21.20 17.55 0.54
N GLN A 204 -20.33 16.81 1.22
CA GLN A 204 -18.89 17.03 1.16
C GLN A 204 -18.34 16.74 -0.23
N ALA A 205 -18.85 15.69 -0.90
CA ALA A 205 -18.48 15.35 -2.27
C ALA A 205 -18.87 16.48 -3.23
N PHE A 206 -20.07 17.05 -3.06
CA PHE A 206 -20.53 18.21 -3.83
C PHE A 206 -19.64 19.42 -3.62
N LYS A 207 -19.34 19.78 -2.37
CA LYS A 207 -18.43 20.89 -2.05
C LYS A 207 -17.04 20.68 -2.66
N LYS A 208 -16.50 19.47 -2.57
CA LYS A 208 -15.18 19.14 -3.09
C LYS A 208 -15.15 19.23 -4.62
N ALA A 209 -16.12 18.62 -5.31
CA ALA A 209 -16.24 18.70 -6.76
C ALA A 209 -16.47 20.14 -7.26
N LEU A 210 -17.19 20.96 -6.49
CA LEU A 210 -17.39 22.37 -6.80
C LEU A 210 -16.11 23.19 -6.70
N VAL A 211 -15.33 22.98 -5.63
CA VAL A 211 -14.06 23.70 -5.41
C VAL A 211 -13.00 23.34 -6.46
N VAL A 212 -12.98 22.08 -6.90
CA VAL A 212 -12.03 21.59 -7.93
C VAL A 212 -12.56 21.82 -9.36
N GLU A 213 -13.81 22.27 -9.52
CA GLU A 213 -14.48 22.51 -10.79
C GLU A 213 -14.61 21.24 -11.67
N ASN A 214 -15.07 20.14 -11.07
CA ASN A 214 -15.30 18.86 -11.75
C ASN A 214 -16.74 18.77 -12.29
N PRO A 215 -17.00 19.08 -13.57
CA PRO A 215 -18.36 19.25 -14.08
C PRO A 215 -19.16 17.94 -14.09
N SER A 216 -18.53 16.80 -14.41
CA SER A 216 -19.22 15.51 -14.51
C SER A 216 -19.62 14.97 -13.13
N ALA A 217 -18.75 15.11 -12.13
CA ALA A 217 -19.08 14.80 -10.74
C ALA A 217 -20.20 15.70 -10.20
N LEU A 218 -20.20 17.00 -10.54
CA LEU A 218 -21.28 17.92 -10.15
C LEU A 218 -22.62 17.54 -10.78
N GLU A 219 -22.65 17.21 -12.07
CA GLU A 219 -23.85 16.76 -12.77
C GLU A 219 -24.39 15.46 -12.14
N TYR A 220 -23.50 14.50 -11.87
CA TYR A 220 -23.86 13.26 -11.17
C TYR A 220 -24.49 13.54 -9.80
N LEU A 221 -23.89 14.41 -9.00
CA LEU A 221 -24.37 14.71 -7.65
C LEU A 221 -25.71 15.46 -7.66
N VAL A 222 -25.90 16.42 -8.58
CA VAL A 222 -27.18 17.14 -8.71
C VAL A 222 -28.29 16.19 -9.14
N THR A 223 -28.02 15.29 -10.09
CA THR A 223 -29.04 14.33 -10.56
C THR A 223 -29.41 13.31 -9.49
N LYS A 224 -28.46 12.83 -8.68
CA LYS A 224 -28.74 11.89 -7.58
C LYS A 224 -29.38 12.54 -6.36
N LEU A 225 -28.88 13.69 -5.91
CA LEU A 225 -29.44 14.42 -4.77
C LEU A 225 -30.85 14.97 -5.04
N ALA A 226 -31.23 15.16 -6.30
CA ALA A 226 -32.59 15.56 -6.67
C ALA A 226 -33.61 14.41 -6.69
N GLN A 227 -33.15 13.15 -6.57
CA GLN A 227 -33.99 11.95 -6.63
C GLN A 227 -34.30 11.34 -5.24
N GLU A 228 -33.69 11.87 -4.16
CA GLU A 228 -33.93 11.50 -2.76
C GLU A 228 -34.90 12.47 -2.07
#